data_AF-A0A523YZ54-F1
#
_entry.id   AF-A0A523YZ54-F1
#
_cell.length_a   1.000
_cell.length_b   1.000
_cell.length_c   1.000
_cell.angle_alpha   90.00
_cell.angle_beta   90.00
_cell.angle_gamma   90.00
#
_symmetry.space_group_name_H-M   'P 1'
#
loop_
_entity.id
_entity.type
_entity.pdbx_description
1 polymer ?
#
loop_
_entity_poly.entity_id
_entity_poly.type
_entity_poly.pdbx_seq_one_letter_code
_entity_poly.pdbx_strand_id
1 'polypeptide(L)'
;MAGQGALGGAGWLRLARELDPFRATWRLFTNVRWAIGIIAFLALASLLGVVVAQVPAGVRGDAAAEVQWLAVQEDRFGFLTDPMNRVGLFDVFHARWFVYALGLLVVSVAVCTVSRFPSIWRAVTRPPKRVSDVYFASARHRFDYAPPAAGPGLEAVLRRRRYAVERYQEGDTLYLFADRFRFAQLATFVSHLALIVLLAAALVSRFGGFSSDVIMLSEGDSAPVFPEPTHPNQMQVQLLDAVGRFSPQGEPLEYRSELVIHQGGQEVKRCTTTVNSPCSYNGYRFHQAAYWGYGAGVQVRDLSSGNVVYRETEALSDTLPSPRVIVRDGDGDLLLDEALVLTDVLSSDEFNYYGRLV
;
A
#
# COMPACT_ATOMS: atom_id res chain seq x y z
N MET A 1 66.99 25.37 -25.21
CA MET A 1 65.81 25.44 -26.10
C MET A 1 64.84 24.33 -25.70
N ALA A 2 63.61 24.74 -25.40
CA ALA A 2 62.32 24.03 -25.40
C ALA A 2 62.20 22.60 -24.80
N GLY A 3 61.32 22.47 -23.80
CA GLY A 3 60.78 21.17 -23.39
C GLY A 3 60.01 21.15 -22.07
N GLN A 4 59.14 22.14 -21.80
CA GLN A 4 58.18 22.06 -20.68
C GLN A 4 56.76 21.77 -21.21
N GLY A 5 56.04 20.89 -20.51
CA GLY A 5 54.60 21.07 -20.23
C GLY A 5 53.60 20.24 -21.03
N ALA A 6 53.37 18.98 -20.64
CA ALA A 6 52.20 18.21 -21.09
C ALA A 6 51.74 17.13 -20.09
N LEU A 7 51.50 17.47 -18.81
CA LEU A 7 50.92 16.51 -17.84
C LEU A 7 49.84 17.07 -16.89
N GLY A 8 49.30 18.27 -17.14
CA GLY A 8 48.31 18.90 -16.23
C GLY A 8 46.82 18.69 -16.56
N GLY A 9 46.45 18.47 -17.83
CA GLY A 9 45.04 18.58 -18.26
C GLY A 9 44.19 17.30 -18.14
N ALA A 10 44.81 16.12 -18.17
CA ALA A 10 44.06 14.85 -18.28
C ALA A 10 43.47 14.35 -16.94
N GLY A 11 44.06 14.75 -15.80
CA GLY A 11 43.60 14.34 -14.46
C GLY A 11 42.32 15.07 -14.02
N TRP A 12 42.27 16.39 -14.23
CA TRP A 12 41.11 17.22 -13.87
C TRP A 12 39.87 16.92 -14.70
N LEU A 13 40.01 16.61 -16.00
CA LEU A 13 38.89 16.21 -16.85
C LEU A 13 38.37 14.79 -16.54
N ARG A 14 39.21 13.91 -15.97
CA ARG A 14 38.77 12.60 -15.46
C ARG A 14 38.07 12.74 -14.10
N LEU A 15 38.63 13.52 -13.16
CA LEU A 15 37.98 13.84 -11.90
C LEU A 15 36.65 14.57 -12.11
N ALA A 16 36.59 15.57 -12.99
CA ALA A 16 35.36 16.29 -13.32
C ALA A 16 34.32 15.43 -14.03
N ARG A 17 34.74 14.41 -14.81
CA ARG A 17 33.84 13.40 -15.39
C ARG A 17 33.34 12.38 -14.37
N GLU A 18 34.08 12.15 -13.29
CA GLU A 18 33.66 11.30 -12.16
C GLU A 18 32.80 12.08 -11.15
N LEU A 19 32.97 13.40 -11.07
CA LEU A 19 32.17 14.32 -10.27
C LEU A 19 30.92 14.86 -11.00
N ASP A 20 30.62 14.37 -12.20
CA ASP A 20 29.39 14.73 -12.92
C ASP A 20 28.17 14.18 -12.13
N PRO A 21 27.39 15.06 -11.46
CA PRO A 21 26.32 14.62 -10.58
C PRO A 21 25.26 13.82 -11.34
N PHE A 22 25.04 14.09 -12.63
CA PHE A 22 24.09 13.34 -13.44
C PHE A 22 24.58 11.91 -13.70
N ARG A 23 25.88 11.72 -13.94
CA ARG A 23 26.46 10.38 -14.11
C ARG A 23 26.51 9.61 -12.81
N ALA A 24 26.84 10.26 -11.70
CA ALA A 24 26.83 9.65 -10.38
C ALA A 24 25.41 9.18 -10.01
N THR A 25 24.41 10.03 -10.19
CA THR A 25 23.00 9.71 -9.98
C THR A 25 22.53 8.59 -10.92
N TRP A 26 22.87 8.64 -12.21
CA TRP A 26 22.55 7.57 -13.14
C TRP A 26 23.19 6.23 -12.73
N ARG A 27 24.46 6.22 -12.31
CA ARG A 27 25.15 5.01 -11.81
C ARG A 27 24.48 4.45 -10.55
N LEU A 28 24.04 5.32 -9.65
CA LEU A 28 23.32 4.91 -8.44
C LEU A 28 22.01 4.22 -8.79
N PHE A 29 21.18 4.84 -9.63
CA PHE A 29 19.86 4.32 -10.01
C PHE A 29 19.89 3.17 -11.02
N THR A 30 21.02 2.91 -11.68
CA THR A 30 21.23 1.72 -12.52
C THR A 30 21.86 0.55 -11.75
N ASN A 31 22.25 0.76 -10.49
CA ASN A 31 22.85 -0.27 -9.65
C ASN A 31 21.77 -1.11 -8.95
N VAL A 32 21.69 -2.40 -9.28
CA VAL A 32 20.71 -3.31 -8.64
C VAL A 32 20.95 -3.47 -7.14
N ARG A 33 22.19 -3.36 -6.65
CA ARG A 33 22.47 -3.44 -5.20
C ARG A 33 21.83 -2.28 -4.44
N TRP A 34 21.75 -1.11 -5.06
CA TRP A 34 21.04 0.04 -4.50
C TRP A 34 19.55 -0.23 -4.39
N ALA A 35 18.93 -0.75 -5.46
CA ALA A 35 17.53 -1.15 -5.44
C ALA A 35 17.24 -2.21 -4.35
N ILE A 36 18.09 -3.25 -4.24
CA ILE A 36 17.97 -4.29 -3.20
C ILE A 36 18.07 -3.67 -1.80
N GLY A 37 18.98 -2.70 -1.59
CA GLY A 37 19.10 -1.99 -0.31
C GLY A 37 17.81 -1.26 0.07
N ILE A 38 17.18 -0.56 -0.88
CA ILE A 38 15.90 0.12 -0.63
C ILE A 38 14.79 -0.90 -0.30
N ILE A 39 14.73 -2.01 -1.03
CA ILE A 39 13.77 -3.09 -0.75
C ILE A 39 13.96 -3.64 0.66
N ALA A 40 15.20 -3.94 1.05
CA ALA A 40 15.51 -4.47 2.38
C ALA A 40 15.13 -3.47 3.48
N PHE A 41 15.41 -2.18 3.27
CA PHE A 41 15.00 -1.11 4.17
C PHE A 41 13.48 -1.01 4.31
N LEU A 42 12.74 -0.96 3.19
CA LEU A 42 11.27 -0.89 3.20
C LEU A 42 10.65 -2.15 3.83
N ALA A 43 11.24 -3.33 3.60
CA ALA A 43 10.79 -4.57 4.21
C ALA A 43 10.96 -4.54 5.74
N LEU A 44 12.12 -4.11 6.23
CA LEU A 44 12.38 -3.97 7.67
C LEU A 44 11.46 -2.91 8.30
N ALA A 45 11.32 -1.76 7.65
CA ALA A 45 10.40 -0.70 8.07
C ALA A 45 8.95 -1.19 8.16
N SER A 46 8.48 -1.92 7.14
CA SER A 46 7.14 -2.48 7.12
C SER A 46 6.94 -3.52 8.22
N LEU A 47 7.96 -4.36 8.47
CA LEU A 47 7.92 -5.32 9.58
C LEU A 47 7.78 -4.60 10.93
N LEU A 48 8.56 -3.53 11.15
CA LEU A 48 8.44 -2.71 12.36
C LEU A 48 7.05 -2.08 12.47
N GLY A 49 6.50 -1.55 11.36
CA GLY A 49 5.15 -0.99 11.33
C GLY A 49 4.03 -2.00 11.57
N VAL A 50 4.25 -3.29 11.35
CA VAL A 50 3.30 -4.36 11.69
C VAL A 50 3.43 -4.78 13.15
N VAL A 51 4.65 -4.80 13.69
CA VAL A 51 4.92 -5.22 15.08
C VAL A 51 4.55 -4.13 16.08
N VAL A 52 4.80 -2.87 15.75
CA VAL A 52 4.49 -1.71 16.58
C VAL A 52 3.07 -1.25 16.27
N ALA A 53 2.25 -1.07 17.30
CA ALA A 53 0.88 -0.56 17.16
C ALA A 53 0.91 0.78 16.42
N GLN A 54 0.20 0.86 15.28
CA GLN A 54 0.10 2.08 14.50
C GLN A 54 -1.03 2.96 15.03
N VAL A 55 -0.89 4.28 14.87
CA VAL A 55 -1.94 5.26 15.22
C VAL A 55 -3.22 4.89 14.44
N PRO A 56 -4.35 4.64 15.14
CA PRO A 56 -5.63 4.36 14.51
C PRO A 56 -6.07 5.49 13.58
N ALA A 57 -6.83 5.17 12.53
CA ALA A 57 -7.29 6.16 11.56
C ALA A 57 -8.04 7.32 12.24
N GLY A 58 -9.04 7.03 13.09
CA GLY A 58 -9.82 8.05 13.79
C GLY A 58 -9.07 8.84 14.87
N VAL A 59 -7.83 8.48 15.20
CA VAL A 59 -6.97 9.25 16.10
C VAL A 59 -6.03 10.17 15.31
N ARG A 60 -5.60 9.74 14.12
CA ARG A 60 -4.58 10.43 13.31
C ARG A 60 -5.05 11.85 12.93
N GLY A 61 -4.28 12.86 13.30
CA GLY A 61 -4.55 14.26 12.99
C GLY A 61 -5.39 14.99 14.04
N ASP A 62 -5.95 14.30 15.03
CA ASP A 62 -6.52 14.91 16.23
C ASP A 62 -5.46 14.98 17.32
N ALA A 63 -4.99 16.19 17.63
CA ALA A 63 -3.94 16.40 18.60
C ALA A 63 -4.32 15.94 20.03
N ALA A 64 -5.58 16.04 20.43
CA ALA A 64 -6.02 15.63 21.76
C ALA A 64 -6.12 14.10 21.86
N ALA A 65 -6.67 13.45 20.82
CA ALA A 65 -6.74 11.99 20.76
C ALA A 65 -5.35 11.35 20.64
N GLU A 66 -4.45 11.95 19.84
CA GLU A 66 -3.07 11.47 19.71
C GLU A 66 -2.30 11.53 21.03
N VAL A 67 -2.47 12.59 21.83
CA VAL A 67 -1.84 12.70 23.15
C VAL A 67 -2.31 11.58 24.08
N GLN A 68 -3.63 11.29 24.10
CA GLN A 68 -4.15 10.19 24.91
C GLN A 68 -3.66 8.83 24.43
N TRP A 69 -3.62 8.61 23.12
CA TRP A 69 -3.09 7.38 22.54
C TRP A 69 -1.60 7.19 22.84
N LEU A 70 -0.81 8.26 22.78
CA LEU A 70 0.62 8.24 23.12
C LEU A 70 0.85 7.94 24.59
N ALA A 71 0.02 8.46 25.50
CA ALA A 71 0.12 8.12 26.93
C ALA A 71 -0.02 6.60 27.17
N VAL A 72 -0.92 5.92 26.43
CA VAL A 72 -1.03 4.45 26.47
C VAL A 72 0.24 3.77 25.92
N GLN A 73 0.89 4.36 24.91
CA GLN A 73 2.17 3.83 24.40
C GLN A 73 3.33 4.08 25.37
N GLU A 74 3.30 5.16 26.16
CA GLU A 74 4.29 5.45 27.20
C GLU A 74 4.35 4.36 28.26
N ASP A 75 3.21 3.78 28.64
CA ASP A 75 3.19 2.63 29.55
C ASP A 75 3.94 1.42 29.00
N ARG A 76 4.00 1.28 27.67
CA ARG A 76 4.63 0.13 26.99
C ARG A 76 6.09 0.36 26.63
N PHE A 77 6.43 1.54 26.13
CA PHE A 77 7.75 1.86 25.58
C PHE A 77 8.54 2.84 26.45
N GLY A 78 7.92 3.45 27.47
CA GLY A 78 8.55 4.36 28.41
C GLY A 78 9.26 5.51 27.71
N PHE A 79 10.53 5.72 28.06
CA PHE A 79 11.37 6.77 27.48
C PHE A 79 11.61 6.64 25.96
N LEU A 80 11.33 5.48 25.36
CA LEU A 80 11.47 5.27 23.92
C LEU A 80 10.27 5.77 23.12
N THR A 81 9.12 6.01 23.74
CA THR A 81 7.88 6.44 23.06
C THR A 81 8.11 7.72 22.29
N ASP A 82 8.73 8.70 22.94
CA ASP A 82 9.01 10.02 22.43
C ASP A 82 9.92 10.02 21.18
N PRO A 83 11.11 9.37 21.17
CA PRO A 83 11.92 9.25 19.96
C PRO A 83 11.25 8.37 18.89
N MET A 84 10.52 7.31 19.26
CA MET A 84 9.79 6.48 18.30
C MET A 84 8.72 7.29 17.57
N ASN A 85 7.97 8.13 18.29
CA ASN A 85 6.98 9.02 17.72
C ASN A 85 7.60 10.05 16.78
N ARG A 86 8.71 10.70 17.20
CA ARG A 86 9.43 11.69 16.37
C ARG A 86 9.95 11.13 15.06
N VAL A 87 10.42 9.87 15.06
CA VAL A 87 10.86 9.18 13.84
C VAL A 87 9.67 8.68 13.01
N GLY A 88 8.47 8.62 13.59
CA GLY A 88 7.26 8.13 12.93
C GLY A 88 7.12 6.61 12.95
N LEU A 89 7.63 5.92 13.97
CA LEU A 89 7.48 4.47 14.12
C LEU A 89 6.05 4.03 14.51
N PHE A 90 5.28 4.95 15.08
CA PHE A 90 3.85 4.76 15.33
C PHE A 90 2.97 5.09 14.11
N ASP A 91 3.55 5.65 13.04
CA ASP A 91 2.82 5.94 11.80
C ASP A 91 3.73 5.75 10.57
N VAL A 92 4.37 4.57 10.50
CA VAL A 92 5.45 4.26 9.54
C VAL A 92 4.98 4.46 8.10
N PHE A 93 3.76 4.02 7.80
CA PHE A 93 3.22 4.05 6.44
C PHE A 93 2.91 5.46 5.92
N HIS A 94 2.80 6.44 6.82
CA HIS A 94 2.63 7.86 6.48
C HIS A 94 3.89 8.69 6.72
N ALA A 95 4.90 8.12 7.38
CA ALA A 95 6.15 8.80 7.66
C ALA A 95 6.86 9.23 6.36
N ARG A 96 7.37 10.47 6.35
CA ARG A 96 7.99 11.08 5.17
C ARG A 96 9.14 10.24 4.62
N TRP A 97 9.97 9.68 5.49
CA TRP A 97 11.10 8.85 5.10
C TRP A 97 10.65 7.55 4.41
N PHE A 98 9.52 6.97 4.83
CA PHE A 98 8.97 5.75 4.23
C PHE A 98 8.42 6.05 2.83
N VAL A 99 7.64 7.13 2.71
CA VAL A 99 7.11 7.59 1.42
C VAL A 99 8.23 7.96 0.45
N TYR A 100 9.28 8.64 0.91
CA TYR A 100 10.44 8.94 0.06
C TYR A 100 11.19 7.66 -0.36
N ALA A 101 11.37 6.70 0.54
CA ALA A 101 11.98 5.41 0.20
C ALA A 101 11.13 4.65 -0.84
N LEU A 102 9.80 4.70 -0.74
CA LEU A 102 8.89 4.11 -1.71
C LEU A 102 9.00 4.79 -3.08
N GLY A 103 9.00 6.13 -3.12
CA GLY A 103 9.21 6.89 -4.36
C GLY A 103 10.58 6.62 -4.99
N LEU A 104 11.61 6.53 -4.16
CA LEU A 104 12.97 6.18 -4.59
C LEU A 104 13.04 4.76 -5.16
N LEU A 105 12.30 3.80 -4.58
CA LEU A 105 12.16 2.45 -5.13
C LEU A 105 11.54 2.49 -6.53
N VAL A 106 10.44 3.22 -6.72
CA VAL A 106 9.77 3.36 -8.04
C VAL A 106 10.74 3.90 -9.09
N VAL A 107 11.45 5.00 -8.77
CA VAL A 107 12.44 5.59 -9.68
C VAL A 107 13.58 4.62 -9.97
N SER A 108 14.12 3.96 -8.94
CA SER A 108 15.23 3.01 -9.07
C SER A 108 14.85 1.82 -9.95
N VAL A 109 13.67 1.24 -9.73
CA VAL A 109 13.16 0.14 -10.55
C VAL A 109 12.94 0.60 -12.00
N ALA A 110 12.36 1.77 -12.22
CA ALA A 110 12.16 2.31 -13.56
C ALA A 110 13.49 2.52 -14.32
N VAL A 111 14.48 3.17 -13.70
CA VAL A 111 15.79 3.44 -14.31
C VAL A 111 16.58 2.15 -14.54
N CYS A 112 16.60 1.23 -13.57
CA CYS A 112 17.21 -0.10 -13.73
C CYS A 112 16.57 -0.87 -14.90
N THR A 113 15.24 -0.79 -15.03
CA THR A 113 14.50 -1.45 -16.10
C THR A 113 14.84 -0.86 -17.47
N VAL A 114 14.77 0.47 -17.60
CA VAL A 114 15.09 1.17 -18.87
C VAL A 114 16.54 0.95 -19.29
N SER A 115 17.49 1.01 -18.37
CA SER A 115 18.91 0.80 -18.68
C SER A 115 19.24 -0.61 -19.18
N ARG A 116 18.49 -1.62 -18.73
CA ARG A 116 18.66 -3.03 -19.14
C ARG A 116 17.98 -3.36 -20.46
N PHE A 117 16.96 -2.59 -20.85
CA PHE A 117 16.15 -2.86 -22.04
C PHE A 117 16.97 -3.01 -23.33
N PRO A 118 17.91 -2.11 -23.70
CA PRO A 118 18.66 -2.22 -24.95
C PRO A 118 19.52 -3.49 -25.04
N SER A 119 20.10 -3.91 -23.91
CA SER A 119 20.94 -5.11 -23.86
C SER A 119 20.12 -6.37 -24.07
N ILE A 120 19.00 -6.50 -23.35
CA ILE A 120 18.11 -7.66 -23.46
C ILE A 120 17.46 -7.68 -24.85
N TRP A 121 16.99 -6.54 -25.35
CA TRP A 121 16.42 -6.44 -26.69
C TRP A 121 17.43 -6.90 -27.77
N ARG A 122 18.69 -6.48 -27.66
CA ARG A 122 19.76 -6.94 -28.56
C ARG A 122 19.98 -8.45 -28.44
N ALA A 123 20.00 -9.01 -27.23
CA ALA A 123 20.18 -10.44 -27.02
C ALA A 123 19.05 -11.27 -27.65
N VAL A 124 17.80 -10.78 -27.58
CA VAL A 124 16.63 -11.46 -28.13
C VAL A 124 16.53 -11.33 -29.66
N THR A 125 16.89 -10.17 -30.21
CA THR A 125 16.78 -9.90 -31.66
C THR A 125 18.02 -10.32 -32.45
N ARG A 126 19.20 -10.32 -31.81
CA ARG A 126 20.50 -10.62 -32.40
C ARG A 126 21.33 -11.45 -31.43
N PRO A 127 20.91 -12.69 -31.10
CA PRO A 127 21.66 -13.56 -30.21
C PRO A 127 23.06 -13.86 -30.78
N PRO A 128 24.09 -14.03 -29.92
CA PRO A 128 25.41 -14.42 -30.38
C PRO A 128 25.33 -15.82 -31.03
N LYS A 129 25.58 -15.87 -32.33
CA LYS A 129 25.52 -17.11 -33.13
C LYS A 129 26.82 -17.91 -33.08
N ARG A 130 27.91 -17.23 -32.70
CA ARG A 130 29.25 -17.79 -32.50
C ARG A 130 29.62 -17.62 -31.04
N VAL A 131 30.04 -18.70 -30.41
CA VAL A 131 30.62 -18.76 -29.08
C VAL A 131 31.94 -19.54 -29.18
N SER A 132 32.90 -19.24 -28.30
CA SER A 132 34.21 -19.91 -28.35
C SER A 132 34.11 -21.39 -27.99
N ASP A 133 35.05 -22.21 -28.43
CA ASP A 133 35.10 -23.63 -28.06
C ASP A 133 35.22 -23.81 -26.55
N VAL A 134 35.89 -22.87 -25.87
CA VAL A 134 35.96 -22.81 -24.40
C VAL A 134 34.58 -22.68 -23.76
N TYR A 135 33.65 -21.94 -24.39
CA TYR A 135 32.27 -21.84 -23.91
C TYR A 135 31.57 -23.21 -23.95
N PHE A 136 31.67 -23.95 -25.06
CA PHE A 136 31.12 -25.31 -25.16
C PHE A 136 31.81 -26.28 -24.18
N ALA A 137 33.11 -26.11 -23.94
CA ALA A 137 33.85 -26.91 -23.00
C ALA A 137 33.43 -26.69 -21.53
N SER A 138 32.96 -25.50 -21.19
CA SER A 138 32.52 -25.11 -19.84
C SER A 138 31.00 -25.09 -19.67
N ALA A 139 30.23 -25.34 -20.73
CA ALA A 139 28.78 -25.34 -20.67
C ALA A 139 28.27 -26.43 -19.73
N ARG A 140 27.41 -26.04 -18.78
CA ARG A 140 26.80 -26.96 -17.78
C ARG A 140 26.03 -28.12 -18.43
N HIS A 141 25.43 -27.87 -19.59
CA HIS A 141 24.70 -28.87 -20.36
C HIS A 141 25.34 -28.97 -21.74
N ARG A 142 26.13 -30.03 -21.92
CA ARG A 142 26.79 -30.37 -23.19
C ARG A 142 26.69 -31.87 -23.42
N PHE A 143 26.62 -32.26 -24.68
CA PHE A 143 26.68 -33.65 -25.09
C PHE A 143 27.28 -33.70 -26.50
N ASP A 144 28.09 -34.72 -26.75
CA ASP A 144 28.57 -35.04 -28.09
C ASP A 144 27.56 -35.98 -28.75
N TYR A 145 27.22 -35.71 -30.00
CA TYR A 145 26.25 -36.50 -30.75
C TYR A 145 26.73 -36.74 -32.17
N ALA A 146 26.96 -38.01 -32.48
CA ALA A 146 27.15 -38.48 -33.85
C ALA A 146 25.79 -38.84 -34.44
N PRO A 147 25.30 -38.14 -35.48
CA PRO A 147 24.02 -38.46 -36.09
C PRO A 147 24.08 -39.86 -36.75
N PRO A 148 23.06 -40.72 -36.56
CA PRO A 148 22.98 -42.01 -37.25
C PRO A 148 22.83 -41.80 -38.76
N ALA A 149 23.30 -42.78 -39.55
CA ALA A 149 23.26 -42.72 -41.02
C ALA A 149 21.83 -42.62 -41.59
N ALA A 150 20.81 -43.02 -40.83
CA ALA A 150 19.40 -42.92 -41.18
C ALA A 150 18.60 -42.22 -40.07
N GLY A 151 17.82 -41.20 -40.42
CA GLY A 151 16.94 -40.45 -39.52
C GLY A 151 16.85 -38.95 -39.87
N PRO A 152 15.87 -38.21 -39.31
CA PRO A 152 15.82 -36.77 -39.47
C PRO A 152 17.01 -36.12 -38.74
N GLY A 153 17.78 -35.27 -39.44
CA GLY A 153 18.90 -34.54 -38.85
C GLY A 153 18.47 -33.68 -37.65
N LEU A 154 19.41 -33.36 -36.76
CA LEU A 154 19.19 -32.62 -35.50
C LEU A 154 18.32 -31.36 -35.69
N GLU A 155 18.58 -30.60 -36.75
CA GLU A 155 17.81 -29.40 -37.10
C GLU A 155 16.34 -29.67 -37.43
N ALA A 156 16.03 -30.77 -38.12
CA ALA A 156 14.66 -31.15 -38.42
C ALA A 156 13.89 -31.51 -37.15
N VAL A 157 14.55 -32.20 -36.20
CA VAL A 157 13.99 -32.49 -34.87
C VAL A 157 13.73 -31.20 -34.09
N LEU A 158 14.69 -30.27 -34.07
CA LEU A 158 14.56 -28.98 -33.39
C LEU A 158 13.40 -28.14 -33.97
N ARG A 159 13.28 -28.05 -35.30
CA ARG A 159 12.17 -27.36 -35.95
C ARG A 159 10.81 -28.01 -35.65
N ARG A 160 10.72 -29.35 -35.66
CA ARG A 160 9.51 -30.08 -35.24
C ARG A 160 9.11 -29.75 -33.79
N ARG A 161 10.10 -29.54 -32.91
CA ARG A 161 9.89 -29.09 -31.52
C ARG A 161 9.69 -27.57 -31.38
N ARG A 162 9.45 -26.85 -32.47
CA ARG A 162 9.15 -25.40 -32.52
C ARG A 162 10.32 -24.50 -32.12
N TYR A 163 11.57 -24.99 -32.21
CA TYR A 163 12.73 -24.12 -32.10
C TYR A 163 12.89 -23.31 -33.39
N ALA A 164 13.23 -22.04 -33.25
CA ALA A 164 13.74 -21.26 -34.36
C ALA A 164 15.22 -21.56 -34.52
N VAL A 165 15.58 -22.19 -35.63
CA VAL A 165 16.94 -22.67 -35.90
C VAL A 165 17.61 -21.83 -36.97
N GLU A 166 18.80 -21.33 -36.66
CA GLU A 166 19.66 -20.55 -37.53
C GLU A 166 21.00 -21.30 -37.74
N ARG A 167 21.48 -21.29 -38.98
CA ARG A 167 22.76 -21.87 -39.40
C ARG A 167 23.80 -20.77 -39.52
N TYR A 168 25.01 -21.05 -39.07
CA TYR A 168 26.17 -20.17 -39.27
C TYR A 168 27.39 -21.02 -39.65
N GLN A 169 27.88 -20.84 -40.86
CA GLN A 169 29.05 -21.56 -41.37
C GLN A 169 30.31 -20.72 -41.12
N GLU A 170 31.35 -21.31 -40.54
CA GLU A 170 32.67 -20.70 -40.38
C GLU A 170 33.74 -21.75 -40.75
N GLY A 171 34.34 -21.59 -41.93
CA GLY A 171 35.22 -22.62 -42.50
C GLY A 171 34.48 -23.95 -42.68
N ASP A 172 35.09 -25.02 -42.19
CA ASP A 172 34.53 -26.38 -42.24
C ASP A 172 33.51 -26.67 -41.11
N THR A 173 33.34 -25.73 -40.17
CA THR A 173 32.45 -25.91 -39.02
C THR A 173 31.09 -25.26 -39.27
N LEU A 174 30.01 -26.04 -39.10
CA LEU A 174 28.63 -25.54 -39.10
C LEU A 174 28.12 -25.39 -37.66
N TYR A 175 27.84 -24.15 -37.27
CA TYR A 175 27.18 -23.82 -36.01
C TYR A 175 25.65 -23.81 -36.20
N LEU A 176 24.95 -24.44 -35.26
CA LEU A 176 23.49 -24.42 -35.18
C LEU A 176 23.05 -23.70 -33.91
N PHE A 177 22.39 -22.56 -34.06
CA PHE A 177 21.73 -21.85 -32.97
C PHE A 177 20.24 -22.21 -32.98
N ALA A 178 19.69 -22.64 -31.85
CA ALA A 178 18.28 -23.01 -31.74
C ALA A 178 17.66 -22.45 -30.46
N ASP A 179 16.62 -21.63 -30.60
CA ASP A 179 15.89 -21.04 -29.47
C ASP A 179 14.38 -21.09 -29.72
N ARG A 180 13.63 -21.56 -28.72
CA ARG A 180 12.17 -21.65 -28.74
C ARG A 180 11.49 -20.48 -28.02
N PHE A 181 12.14 -19.89 -27.03
CA PHE A 181 11.54 -18.91 -26.11
C PHE A 181 12.32 -17.60 -26.07
N ARG A 182 12.86 -17.17 -27.21
CA ARG A 182 13.68 -15.95 -27.32
C ARG A 182 13.08 -14.73 -26.60
N PHE A 183 11.77 -14.54 -26.68
CA PHE A 183 11.08 -13.39 -26.09
C PHE A 183 10.74 -13.56 -24.60
N ALA A 184 10.92 -14.74 -24.01
CA ALA A 184 10.62 -14.97 -22.59
C ALA A 184 11.48 -14.08 -21.66
N GLN A 185 12.68 -13.70 -22.11
CA GLN A 185 13.52 -12.74 -21.38
C GLN A 185 12.85 -11.36 -21.21
N LEU A 186 11.88 -11.00 -22.08
CA LEU A 186 11.15 -9.75 -21.97
C LEU A 186 10.07 -9.76 -20.89
N ALA A 187 9.69 -10.93 -20.36
CA ALA A 187 8.69 -11.05 -19.31
C ALA A 187 9.07 -10.25 -18.05
N THR A 188 10.37 -10.13 -17.78
CA THR A 188 10.88 -9.29 -16.69
C THR A 188 10.37 -7.85 -16.79
N PHE A 189 10.31 -7.26 -18.00
CA PHE A 189 9.84 -5.89 -18.19
C PHE A 189 8.35 -5.75 -17.90
N VAL A 190 7.55 -6.77 -18.23
CA VAL A 190 6.12 -6.80 -17.92
C VAL A 190 5.90 -6.83 -16.41
N SER A 191 6.63 -7.69 -15.69
CA SER A 191 6.54 -7.77 -14.22
C SER A 191 6.98 -6.47 -13.54
N HIS A 192 8.10 -5.87 -13.98
CA HIS A 192 8.56 -4.60 -13.43
C HIS A 192 7.58 -3.46 -13.76
N LEU A 193 7.01 -3.44 -14.97
CA LEU A 193 6.01 -2.44 -15.35
C LEU A 193 4.75 -2.57 -14.48
N ALA A 194 4.26 -3.80 -14.25
CA ALA A 194 3.12 -4.03 -13.37
C ALA A 194 3.39 -3.52 -11.94
N LEU A 195 4.60 -3.79 -11.41
CA LEU A 195 5.02 -3.28 -10.10
C LEU A 195 5.10 -1.74 -10.09
N ILE A 196 5.72 -1.12 -11.10
CA ILE A 196 5.82 0.34 -11.21
C ILE A 196 4.42 0.97 -11.26
N VAL A 197 3.52 0.42 -12.08
CA VAL A 197 2.14 0.91 -12.20
C VAL A 197 1.39 0.78 -10.88
N LEU A 198 1.51 -0.36 -10.19
CA LEU A 198 0.91 -0.56 -8.88
C LEU A 198 1.40 0.48 -7.86
N LEU A 199 2.71 0.67 -7.76
CA LEU A 199 3.31 1.61 -6.81
C LEU A 199 2.99 3.07 -7.16
N ALA A 200 3.00 3.42 -8.45
CA ALA A 200 2.62 4.74 -8.93
C ALA A 200 1.14 5.03 -8.66
N ALA A 201 0.25 4.06 -8.88
CA ALA A 201 -1.17 4.18 -8.56
C ALA A 201 -1.38 4.39 -7.07
N ALA A 202 -0.67 3.66 -6.19
CA ALA A 202 -0.72 3.89 -4.75
C ALA A 202 -0.27 5.32 -4.37
N LEU A 203 0.79 5.82 -4.99
CA LEU A 203 1.30 7.17 -4.75
C LEU A 203 0.31 8.25 -5.22
N VAL A 204 -0.28 8.08 -6.41
CA VAL A 204 -1.32 8.98 -6.94
C VAL A 204 -2.56 8.96 -6.05
N SER A 205 -3.03 7.77 -5.64
CA SER A 205 -4.15 7.62 -4.70
C SER A 205 -3.88 8.30 -3.37
N ARG A 206 -2.64 8.28 -2.87
CA ARG A 206 -2.28 8.97 -1.63
C ARG A 206 -2.33 10.50 -1.72
N PHE A 207 -1.96 11.07 -2.86
CA PHE A 207 -1.90 12.53 -3.04
C PHE A 207 -3.17 13.14 -3.64
N GLY A 208 -3.94 12.38 -4.42
CA GLY A 208 -5.15 12.85 -5.08
C GLY A 208 -6.43 12.14 -4.64
N GLY A 209 -6.33 11.10 -3.81
CA GLY A 209 -7.48 10.38 -3.28
C GLY A 209 -8.06 11.05 -2.05
N PHE A 210 -9.38 11.04 -1.95
CA PHE A 210 -10.11 11.32 -0.73
C PHE A 210 -10.36 10.01 0.02
N SER A 211 -10.01 9.99 1.30
CA SER A 211 -10.50 9.00 2.26
C SER A 211 -11.06 9.79 3.43
N SER A 212 -12.31 9.55 3.81
CA SER A 212 -12.78 9.91 5.13
C SER A 212 -12.23 8.90 6.13
N ASP A 213 -12.17 9.29 7.41
CA ASP A 213 -11.98 8.32 8.48
C ASP A 213 -13.16 7.34 8.54
N VAL A 214 -12.99 6.27 9.32
CA VAL A 214 -14.04 5.29 9.56
C VAL A 214 -15.20 6.00 10.25
N ILE A 215 -16.34 6.10 9.57
CA ILE A 215 -17.56 6.66 10.14
C ILE A 215 -18.26 5.52 10.89
N MET A 216 -18.32 5.63 12.22
CA MET A 216 -19.13 4.73 13.05
C MET A 216 -20.59 5.15 12.92
N LEU A 217 -21.43 4.24 12.42
CA LEU A 217 -22.86 4.47 12.20
C LEU A 217 -23.65 3.35 12.89
N SER A 218 -24.67 3.75 13.64
CA SER A 218 -25.72 2.84 14.13
C SER A 218 -26.78 2.62 13.05
N GLU A 219 -27.52 1.53 13.14
CA GLU A 219 -28.68 1.31 12.29
C GLU A 219 -29.72 2.43 12.47
N GLY A 220 -30.24 2.94 11.36
CA GLY A 220 -31.16 4.08 11.30
C GLY A 220 -30.46 5.45 11.27
N ASP A 221 -29.21 5.55 11.72
CA ASP A 221 -28.47 6.80 11.76
C ASP A 221 -27.87 7.18 10.39
N SER A 222 -27.60 8.48 10.25
CA SER A 222 -26.95 9.06 9.08
C SER A 222 -25.83 10.02 9.46
N ALA A 223 -24.76 10.04 8.68
CA ALA A 223 -23.61 10.90 8.89
C ALA A 223 -23.17 11.59 7.60
N PRO A 224 -22.64 12.83 7.68
CA PRO A 224 -22.05 13.51 6.54
C PRO A 224 -20.75 12.81 6.12
N VAL A 225 -20.50 12.75 4.80
CA VAL A 225 -19.26 12.17 4.25
C VAL A 225 -18.08 13.15 4.35
N PHE A 226 -18.35 14.45 4.18
CA PHE A 226 -17.35 15.50 4.28
C PHE A 226 -17.54 16.31 5.56
N PRO A 227 -16.45 16.69 6.25
CA PRO A 227 -16.54 17.54 7.45
C PRO A 227 -17.17 18.90 7.16
N GLU A 228 -16.91 19.47 5.98
CA GLU A 228 -17.46 20.76 5.57
C GLU A 228 -18.87 20.60 4.96
N PRO A 229 -19.93 21.17 5.57
CA PRO A 229 -21.30 21.04 5.06
C PRO A 229 -21.49 21.66 3.68
N THR A 230 -20.70 22.69 3.34
CA THR A 230 -20.72 23.42 2.07
C THR A 230 -19.92 22.74 0.97
N HIS A 231 -19.33 21.57 1.22
CA HIS A 231 -18.56 20.85 0.20
C HIS A 231 -19.42 20.55 -1.04
N PRO A 232 -18.96 20.83 -2.27
CA PRO A 232 -19.78 20.69 -3.49
C PRO A 232 -20.34 19.29 -3.71
N ASN A 233 -19.61 18.26 -3.26
CA ASN A 233 -20.00 16.87 -3.34
C ASN A 233 -20.53 16.32 -2.01
N GLN A 234 -21.02 17.17 -1.10
CA GLN A 234 -21.49 16.72 0.20
C GLN A 234 -22.60 15.68 0.05
N MET A 235 -22.45 14.57 0.78
CA MET A 235 -23.38 13.45 0.83
C MET A 235 -23.64 13.10 2.28
N GLN A 236 -24.81 12.53 2.56
CA GLN A 236 -25.10 11.85 3.81
C GLN A 236 -25.24 10.36 3.54
N VAL A 237 -24.55 9.54 4.33
CA VAL A 237 -24.72 8.09 4.29
C VAL A 237 -25.55 7.69 5.48
N GLN A 238 -26.65 7.00 5.21
CA GLN A 238 -27.52 6.39 6.20
C GLN A 238 -27.28 4.88 6.21
N LEU A 239 -27.12 4.32 7.39
CA LEU A 239 -27.06 2.87 7.60
C LEU A 239 -28.48 2.36 7.88
N LEU A 240 -28.99 1.46 7.04
CA LEU A 240 -30.31 0.86 7.23
C LEU A 240 -30.24 -0.41 8.10
N ASP A 241 -29.23 -1.25 7.84
CA ASP A 241 -29.07 -2.57 8.45
C ASP A 241 -27.58 -2.94 8.39
N ALA A 242 -27.05 -3.53 9.46
CA ALA A 242 -25.69 -4.06 9.51
C ALA A 242 -25.71 -5.50 10.03
N VAL A 243 -25.25 -6.43 9.19
CA VAL A 243 -25.27 -7.86 9.49
C VAL A 243 -23.84 -8.36 9.63
N GLY A 244 -23.52 -8.89 10.81
CA GLY A 244 -22.37 -9.76 11.05
C GLY A 244 -22.85 -11.20 11.29
N ARG A 245 -22.56 -12.13 10.37
CA ARG A 245 -22.81 -13.57 10.59
C ARG A 245 -21.51 -14.28 10.94
N PHE A 246 -21.60 -15.14 11.95
CA PHE A 246 -20.48 -15.90 12.46
C PHE A 246 -20.82 -17.39 12.49
N SER A 247 -19.81 -18.25 12.36
CA SER A 247 -19.94 -19.68 12.57
C SER A 247 -20.17 -19.98 14.05
N PRO A 248 -20.61 -21.20 14.43
CA PRO A 248 -20.67 -21.61 15.83
C PRO A 248 -19.32 -21.55 16.55
N GLN A 249 -18.20 -21.53 15.82
CA GLN A 249 -16.84 -21.39 16.33
C GLN A 249 -16.39 -19.92 16.43
N GLY A 250 -17.27 -18.96 16.10
CA GLY A 250 -16.99 -17.52 16.13
C GLY A 250 -16.26 -16.98 14.90
N GLU A 251 -16.07 -17.78 13.85
CA GLU A 251 -15.42 -17.32 12.63
C GLU A 251 -16.37 -16.43 11.82
N PRO A 252 -15.92 -15.27 11.32
CA PRO A 252 -16.77 -14.41 10.49
C PRO A 252 -17.09 -15.09 9.16
N LEU A 253 -18.38 -15.25 8.89
CA LEU A 253 -18.91 -15.79 7.63
C LEU A 253 -19.32 -14.67 6.68
N GLU A 254 -19.91 -13.61 7.20
CA GLU A 254 -20.43 -12.50 6.40
C GLU A 254 -20.41 -11.19 7.19
N TYR A 255 -19.95 -10.12 6.53
CA TYR A 255 -20.19 -8.75 6.96
C TYR A 255 -20.82 -7.99 5.82
N ARG A 256 -22.00 -7.42 6.08
CA ARG A 256 -22.84 -6.79 5.07
C ARG A 256 -23.56 -5.60 5.70
N SER A 257 -23.57 -4.47 4.99
CA SER A 257 -24.37 -3.32 5.38
C SER A 257 -25.27 -2.86 4.24
N GLU A 258 -26.49 -2.49 4.58
CA GLU A 258 -27.42 -1.82 3.68
C GLU A 258 -27.33 -0.31 3.91
N LEU A 259 -26.99 0.42 2.85
CA LEU A 259 -26.75 1.86 2.90
C LEU A 259 -27.71 2.59 1.98
N VAL A 260 -28.11 3.79 2.41
CA VAL A 260 -28.73 4.80 1.56
C VAL A 260 -27.82 6.02 1.52
N ILE A 261 -27.52 6.49 0.33
CA ILE A 261 -26.75 7.71 0.08
C ILE A 261 -27.76 8.79 -0.29
N HIS A 262 -27.71 9.90 0.45
CA HIS A 262 -28.48 11.10 0.20
C HIS A 262 -27.58 12.23 -0.28
N GLN A 263 -28.03 13.00 -1.26
CA GLN A 263 -27.33 14.20 -1.74
C GLN A 263 -28.35 15.30 -2.01
N GLY A 264 -28.14 16.49 -1.44
CA GLY A 264 -29.12 17.58 -1.53
C GLY A 264 -30.49 17.24 -0.91
N GLY A 265 -30.52 16.36 0.09
CA GLY A 265 -31.74 15.91 0.76
C GLY A 265 -32.56 14.85 0.00
N GLN A 266 -32.05 14.35 -1.13
CA GLN A 266 -32.71 13.28 -1.90
C GLN A 266 -31.92 11.98 -1.82
N GLU A 267 -32.62 10.85 -1.73
CA GLU A 267 -32.04 9.52 -1.89
C GLU A 267 -31.53 9.39 -3.33
N VAL A 268 -30.20 9.32 -3.49
CA VAL A 268 -29.54 9.18 -4.79
C VAL A 268 -29.10 7.75 -5.07
N LYS A 269 -28.91 6.94 -4.03
CA LYS A 269 -28.57 5.52 -4.18
C LYS A 269 -28.92 4.72 -2.94
N ARG A 270 -29.44 3.51 -3.15
CA ARG A 270 -29.55 2.46 -2.14
C ARG A 270 -28.75 1.25 -2.59
N CYS A 271 -27.98 0.67 -1.69
CA CYS A 271 -27.06 -0.41 -2.04
C CYS A 271 -26.66 -1.23 -0.83
N THR A 272 -26.28 -2.48 -1.10
CA THR A 272 -25.60 -3.32 -0.14
C THR A 272 -24.09 -3.22 -0.36
N THR A 273 -23.33 -3.08 0.72
CA THR A 273 -21.87 -3.10 0.71
C THR A 273 -21.34 -4.26 1.56
N THR A 274 -20.25 -4.87 1.10
CA THR A 274 -19.48 -5.87 1.88
C THR A 274 -18.00 -5.48 1.87
N VAL A 275 -17.17 -6.22 2.61
CA VAL A 275 -15.72 -5.94 2.72
C VAL A 275 -15.04 -5.84 1.34
N ASN A 276 -15.40 -6.74 0.42
CA ASN A 276 -14.78 -6.83 -0.92
C ASN A 276 -15.66 -6.30 -2.06
N SER A 277 -16.92 -5.92 -1.77
CA SER A 277 -17.86 -5.39 -2.76
C SER A 277 -18.42 -4.05 -2.28
N PRO A 278 -17.67 -2.95 -2.47
CA PRO A 278 -18.09 -1.64 -1.98
C PRO A 278 -19.25 -1.04 -2.77
N CYS A 279 -20.11 -0.31 -2.09
CA CYS A 279 -21.08 0.53 -2.78
C CYS A 279 -20.37 1.75 -3.39
N SER A 280 -20.62 2.02 -4.67
CA SER A 280 -19.97 3.13 -5.39
C SER A 280 -20.97 4.18 -5.83
N TYR A 281 -20.68 5.46 -5.61
CA TYR A 281 -21.50 6.58 -6.09
C TYR A 281 -20.63 7.83 -6.31
N ASN A 282 -20.86 8.54 -7.42
CA ASN A 282 -20.16 9.78 -7.79
C ASN A 282 -18.61 9.73 -7.68
N GLY A 283 -17.99 8.60 -8.03
CA GLY A 283 -16.53 8.41 -7.93
C GLY A 283 -16.02 7.99 -6.54
N TYR A 284 -16.88 7.93 -5.53
CA TYR A 284 -16.57 7.48 -4.18
C TYR A 284 -16.96 6.01 -3.98
N ARG A 285 -16.28 5.34 -3.03
CA ARG A 285 -16.56 3.96 -2.63
C ARG A 285 -16.77 3.89 -1.13
N PHE A 286 -17.87 3.26 -0.72
CA PHE A 286 -18.27 3.06 0.66
C PHE A 286 -18.05 1.59 1.01
N HIS A 287 -17.06 1.34 1.86
CA HIS A 287 -16.63 0.00 2.26
C HIS A 287 -17.18 -0.34 3.64
N GLN A 288 -17.54 -1.60 3.86
CA GLN A 288 -17.67 -2.14 5.21
C GLN A 288 -16.26 -2.24 5.83
N ALA A 289 -15.91 -1.29 6.70
CA ALA A 289 -14.59 -1.25 7.34
C ALA A 289 -14.51 -2.16 8.57
N ALA A 290 -15.54 -2.13 9.41
CA ALA A 290 -15.60 -2.90 10.66
C ALA A 290 -17.06 -3.10 11.09
N TYR A 291 -17.30 -4.07 11.96
CA TYR A 291 -18.61 -4.38 12.52
C TYR A 291 -18.45 -4.66 14.01
N TRP A 292 -19.33 -4.07 14.81
CA TRP A 292 -19.47 -4.35 16.22
C TRP A 292 -20.91 -4.77 16.47
N GLY A 293 -21.09 -5.88 17.19
CA GLY A 293 -22.42 -6.36 17.53
C GLY A 293 -23.16 -5.47 18.53
N TYR A 294 -22.42 -4.59 19.22
CA TYR A 294 -22.95 -3.67 20.23
C TYR A 294 -22.27 -2.30 20.09
N GLY A 295 -23.03 -1.25 20.34
CA GLY A 295 -22.55 0.13 20.37
C GLY A 295 -23.40 0.99 21.30
N ALA A 296 -22.86 2.14 21.69
CA ALA A 296 -23.57 3.15 22.47
C ALA A 296 -23.72 4.42 21.63
N GLY A 297 -24.95 4.83 21.37
CA GLY A 297 -25.24 6.15 20.80
C GLY A 297 -25.20 7.21 21.90
N VAL A 298 -24.25 8.13 21.84
CA VAL A 298 -24.20 9.31 22.71
C VAL A 298 -24.89 10.46 22.01
N GLN A 299 -25.85 11.08 22.69
CA GLN A 299 -26.56 12.24 22.17
C GLN A 299 -26.65 13.33 23.24
N VAL A 300 -26.14 14.52 22.93
CA VAL A 300 -26.32 15.71 23.76
C VAL A 300 -27.38 16.60 23.14
N ARG A 301 -28.37 16.99 23.94
CA ARG A 301 -29.43 17.91 23.54
C ARG A 301 -29.36 19.16 24.38
N ASP A 302 -29.50 20.30 23.73
CA ASP A 302 -29.78 21.56 24.39
C ASP A 302 -31.21 21.50 24.95
N LEU A 303 -31.35 21.66 26.27
CA LEU A 303 -32.64 21.60 26.96
C LEU A 303 -33.57 22.76 26.58
N SER A 304 -33.01 23.91 26.21
CA SER A 304 -33.79 25.10 25.90
C SER A 304 -34.43 25.03 24.50
N SER A 305 -33.68 24.53 23.52
CA SER A 305 -34.15 24.41 22.13
C SER A 305 -34.66 23.01 21.76
N GLY A 306 -34.31 21.99 22.55
CA GLY A 306 -34.55 20.58 22.22
C GLY A 306 -33.64 20.05 21.10
N ASN A 307 -32.76 20.89 20.56
CA ASN A 307 -31.89 20.55 19.45
C ASN A 307 -30.77 19.61 19.91
N VAL A 308 -30.40 18.69 19.02
CA VAL A 308 -29.25 17.83 19.20
C VAL A 308 -28.01 18.64 18.86
N VAL A 309 -27.15 18.85 19.85
CA VAL A 309 -25.90 19.61 19.69
C VAL A 309 -24.68 18.71 19.52
N TYR A 310 -24.80 17.44 19.91
CA TYR A 310 -23.77 16.42 19.73
C TYR A 310 -24.41 15.06 19.47
N ARG A 311 -23.83 14.29 18.55
CA ARG A 311 -24.17 12.88 18.34
C ARG A 311 -22.91 12.12 17.95
N GLU A 312 -22.70 10.99 18.59
CA GLU A 312 -21.61 10.07 18.28
C GLU A 312 -22.07 8.63 18.54
N THR A 313 -21.53 7.67 17.79
CA THR A 313 -21.73 6.25 18.04
C THR A 313 -20.40 5.64 18.45
N GLU A 314 -20.34 5.14 19.67
CA GLU A 314 -19.18 4.45 20.21
C GLU A 314 -19.33 2.94 20.04
N ALA A 315 -18.27 2.30 19.57
CA ALA A 315 -18.20 0.84 19.51
C ALA A 315 -17.95 0.28 20.92
N LEU A 316 -18.81 -0.62 21.38
CA LEU A 316 -18.59 -1.33 22.65
C LEU A 316 -17.84 -2.64 22.39
N SER A 317 -16.83 -2.93 23.21
CA SER A 317 -16.18 -4.25 23.28
C SER A 317 -16.42 -4.90 24.64
N ASP A 318 -16.30 -6.23 24.70
CA ASP A 318 -16.67 -7.04 25.88
C ASP A 318 -16.02 -6.58 27.21
N THR A 319 -14.93 -5.81 27.15
CA THR A 319 -14.43 -5.03 28.30
C THR A 319 -13.85 -3.69 27.85
N LEU A 320 -14.61 -2.60 28.03
CA LEU A 320 -14.08 -1.24 28.01
C LEU A 320 -14.27 -0.60 29.39
N PRO A 321 -13.34 0.25 29.85
CA PRO A 321 -13.62 1.16 30.96
C PRO A 321 -14.90 1.95 30.67
N SER A 322 -15.74 2.20 31.68
CA SER A 322 -16.91 3.07 31.55
C SER A 322 -16.56 4.35 30.78
N PRO A 323 -17.26 4.66 29.68
CA PRO A 323 -16.98 5.86 28.90
C PRO A 323 -17.11 7.09 29.81
N ARG A 324 -16.16 8.02 29.72
CA ARG A 324 -16.10 9.20 30.58
C ARG A 324 -16.49 10.44 29.79
N VAL A 325 -17.48 11.19 30.25
CA VAL A 325 -17.98 12.40 29.60
C VAL A 325 -17.38 13.61 30.29
N ILE A 326 -16.64 14.42 29.52
CA ILE A 326 -16.09 15.69 29.98
C ILE A 326 -16.74 16.81 29.17
N VAL A 327 -17.43 17.74 29.83
CA VAL A 327 -18.02 18.93 29.21
C VAL A 327 -17.29 20.17 29.74
N ARG A 328 -16.95 21.08 28.84
CA ARG A 328 -16.38 22.39 29.17
C ARG A 328 -17.20 23.51 28.55
N ASP A 329 -17.22 24.68 29.16
CA ASP A 329 -17.84 25.85 28.58
C ASP A 329 -16.95 26.50 27.50
N GLY A 330 -17.42 27.61 26.94
CA GLY A 330 -16.70 28.37 25.91
C GLY A 330 -15.40 29.02 26.40
N ASP A 331 -15.23 29.18 27.70
CA ASP A 331 -14.02 29.72 28.35
C ASP A 331 -13.05 28.59 28.77
N GLY A 332 -13.45 27.32 28.57
CA GLY A 332 -12.67 26.12 28.86
C GLY A 332 -12.83 25.59 30.29
N ASP A 333 -13.70 26.20 31.09
CA ASP A 333 -13.99 25.77 32.45
C ASP A 333 -14.77 24.45 32.45
N LEU A 334 -14.44 23.59 33.41
CA LEU A 334 -15.01 22.25 33.53
C LEU A 334 -16.46 22.35 34.01
N LEU A 335 -17.41 21.93 33.17
CA LEU A 335 -18.83 21.87 33.49
C LEU A 335 -19.27 20.48 33.97
N LEU A 336 -18.69 19.42 33.41
CA LEU A 336 -19.01 18.02 33.73
C LEU A 336 -17.76 17.15 33.58
N ASP A 337 -17.57 16.18 34.48
CA ASP A 337 -16.54 15.15 34.38
C ASP A 337 -17.03 13.88 35.11
N GLU A 338 -17.74 13.02 34.39
CA GLU A 338 -18.35 11.82 34.97
C GLU A 338 -18.11 10.58 34.14
N ALA A 339 -17.97 9.43 34.82
CA ALA A 339 -17.95 8.13 34.17
C ALA A 339 -19.37 7.61 34.00
N LEU A 340 -19.74 7.19 32.79
CA LEU A 340 -21.00 6.52 32.51
C LEU A 340 -20.97 5.13 33.15
N VAL A 341 -21.60 5.01 34.31
CA VAL A 341 -21.78 3.73 34.99
C VAL A 341 -22.91 2.98 34.29
N LEU A 342 -22.52 1.98 33.49
CA LEU A 342 -23.46 0.97 32.97
C LEU A 342 -23.98 0.19 34.18
N THR A 343 -25.27 0.29 34.49
CA THR A 343 -25.90 -0.48 35.58
C THR A 343 -26.71 -1.65 34.98
N ASP A 344 -26.49 -2.87 35.48
CA ASP A 344 -27.03 -4.15 34.95
C ASP A 344 -28.50 -4.42 35.40
N VAL A 345 -29.38 -5.24 34.80
CA VAL A 345 -29.32 -6.41 33.90
C VAL A 345 -30.60 -6.42 33.03
N LEU A 346 -30.53 -6.78 31.74
CA LEU A 346 -31.72 -7.05 30.90
C LEU A 346 -31.76 -8.50 30.42
N SER A 347 -32.94 -9.11 30.60
CA SER A 347 -33.41 -10.31 29.93
C SER A 347 -34.48 -9.88 28.92
N SER A 348 -34.36 -10.40 27.69
CA SER A 348 -35.25 -10.31 26.51
C SER A 348 -35.03 -9.17 25.47
N ASP A 349 -34.61 -9.64 24.29
CA ASP A 349 -34.98 -9.35 22.90
C ASP A 349 -34.97 -7.95 22.28
N GLU A 350 -34.85 -6.82 22.99
CA GLU A 350 -34.61 -5.52 22.33
C GLU A 350 -33.67 -4.61 23.16
N PHE A 351 -32.46 -4.40 22.65
CA PHE A 351 -31.39 -3.65 23.32
C PHE A 351 -31.50 -2.14 23.02
N ASN A 352 -32.22 -1.39 23.85
CA ASN A 352 -32.11 0.07 23.92
C ASN A 352 -31.90 0.49 25.38
N TYR A 353 -30.72 1.01 25.71
CA TYR A 353 -30.39 1.52 27.04
C TYR A 353 -30.61 3.03 27.11
N TYR A 354 -31.23 3.51 28.19
CA TYR A 354 -31.40 4.93 28.47
C TYR A 354 -30.71 5.26 29.80
N GLY A 355 -29.57 5.93 29.73
CA GLY A 355 -28.92 6.52 30.90
C GLY A 355 -29.34 7.97 31.07
N ARG A 356 -29.55 8.42 32.32
CA ARG A 356 -29.71 9.82 32.65
C ARG A 356 -28.44 10.26 33.38
N LEU A 357 -27.74 11.26 32.83
CA LEU A 357 -26.75 12.02 33.60
C LEU A 357 -27.53 12.71 34.73
N VAL A 358 -27.21 12.40 35.98
CA VAL A 358 -27.91 12.93 37.17
C VAL A 358 -27.12 14.08 37.76
#